data_AF-A0A5C5D3J3-F1
#
_entry.id   AF-A0A5C5D3J3-F1
#
_cell.length_a   1.000
_cell.length_b   1.000
_cell.length_c   1.000
_cell.angle_alpha   90.00
_cell.angle_beta   90.00
_cell.angle_gamma   90.00
#
_symmetry.space_group_name_H-M   'P 1'
#
loop_
_entity.id
_entity.type
_entity.pdbx_description
1 polymer ?
#
loop_
_entity_poly.entity_id
_entity_poly.type
_entity_poly.pdbx_seq_one_letter_code
_entity_poly.pdbx_strand_id
1 'polypeptide(L)'
;MDVVSIFSSLIVGLLGVGIGVICTNYFALGRDKRKEFNDIAEIVSLKLKKHRENVADLPNRVDQVDFERLLNRTSKSKHKKLKEAWYSYVESIAEQQKLSGFGVIVFEPEKLKKARENMRISIDLYYLRVDNYP
;
A
#
# COMPACT_ATOMS: atom_id res chain seq x y z
N MET A 1 -17.49 51.77 -20.83
CA MET A 1 -16.91 50.44 -20.54
C MET A 1 -15.45 50.52 -20.92
N ASP A 2 -14.57 50.57 -19.94
CA ASP A 2 -13.15 50.86 -20.16
C ASP A 2 -12.42 49.63 -20.67
N VAL A 3 -11.59 49.81 -21.69
CA VAL A 3 -10.77 48.76 -22.32
C VAL A 3 -9.94 48.00 -21.26
N VAL A 4 -9.51 48.69 -20.21
CA VAL A 4 -8.76 48.14 -19.06
C VAL A 4 -9.57 47.09 -18.26
N SER A 5 -10.90 47.26 -18.17
CA SER A 5 -11.80 46.31 -17.50
C SER A 5 -11.91 45.01 -18.29
N ILE A 6 -12.02 45.10 -19.62
CA ILE A 6 -12.10 43.94 -20.53
C ILE A 6 -10.80 43.12 -20.48
N PHE A 7 -9.64 43.77 -20.50
CA PHE A 7 -8.35 43.08 -20.38
C PHE A 7 -8.16 42.40 -19.03
N SER A 8 -8.59 43.03 -17.93
CA SER A 8 -8.56 42.41 -16.60
C SER A 8 -9.44 41.18 -16.51
N SER A 9 -10.66 41.22 -17.07
CA SER A 9 -11.57 40.07 -17.10
C SER A 9 -11.04 38.90 -17.94
N LEU A 10 -10.38 39.20 -19.07
CA LEU A 10 -9.74 38.19 -19.92
C LEU A 10 -8.55 37.50 -19.22
N ILE A 11 -7.72 38.26 -18.52
CA ILE A 11 -6.56 37.72 -17.78
C ILE A 11 -7.03 36.84 -16.62
N VAL A 12 -8.04 37.26 -15.87
CA VAL A 12 -8.62 36.46 -14.77
C VAL A 12 -9.28 35.18 -15.31
N GLY A 13 -9.96 35.25 -16.46
CA GLY A 13 -10.52 34.08 -17.13
C GLY A 13 -9.46 33.07 -17.56
N LEU A 14 -8.36 33.53 -18.17
CA LEU A 14 -7.24 32.69 -18.59
C LEU A 14 -6.51 32.06 -17.40
N LEU A 15 -6.29 32.81 -16.31
CA LEU A 15 -5.69 32.29 -15.08
C LEU A 15 -6.60 31.25 -14.41
N GLY A 16 -7.91 31.47 -14.39
CA GLY A 16 -8.88 30.52 -13.84
C GLY A 16 -8.87 29.19 -14.60
N VAL A 17 -8.82 29.22 -15.93
CA VAL A 17 -8.72 28.00 -16.75
C VAL A 17 -7.38 27.30 -16.54
N GLY A 18 -6.27 28.06 -16.48
CA GLY A 18 -4.94 27.50 -16.23
C GLY A 18 -4.83 26.78 -14.88
N ILE A 19 -5.32 27.40 -13.81
CA ILE A 19 -5.35 26.78 -12.48
C ILE A 19 -6.28 25.57 -12.48
N GLY A 20 -7.45 25.69 -13.12
CA GLY A 20 -8.40 24.57 -13.28
C GLY A 20 -7.74 23.35 -13.90
N VAL A 21 -7.09 23.50 -15.07
CA VAL A 21 -6.41 22.40 -15.77
C VAL A 21 -5.31 21.77 -14.92
N ILE A 22 -4.49 22.59 -14.24
CA ILE A 22 -3.41 22.10 -13.37
C ILE A 22 -3.99 21.29 -12.21
N CYS A 23 -5.02 21.79 -11.53
CA CYS A 23 -5.67 21.08 -10.45
C CYS A 23 -6.29 19.77 -10.94
N THR A 24 -7.07 19.77 -12.03
CA THR A 24 -7.72 18.57 -12.57
C THR A 24 -6.70 17.49 -12.93
N ASN A 25 -5.59 17.88 -13.56
CA ASN A 25 -4.55 16.93 -13.96
C ASN A 25 -3.81 16.36 -12.74
N TYR A 26 -3.57 17.18 -11.71
CA TYR A 26 -2.99 16.73 -10.45
C TYR A 26 -3.90 15.73 -9.71
N PHE A 27 -5.21 16.00 -9.67
CA PHE A 27 -6.20 15.09 -9.09
C PHE A 27 -6.31 13.77 -9.87
N ALA A 28 -6.26 13.82 -11.21
CA ALA A 28 -6.27 12.63 -12.06
C ALA A 28 -5.05 11.73 -11.81
N LEU A 29 -3.84 12.31 -11.78
CA LEU A 29 -2.60 11.58 -11.46
C LEU A 29 -2.62 11.00 -10.03
N GLY A 30 -3.26 11.70 -9.09
CA GLY A 30 -3.47 11.21 -7.74
C GLY A 30 -4.43 10.02 -7.66
N ARG A 31 -5.46 9.98 -8.51
CA ARG A 31 -6.42 8.86 -8.57
C ARG A 31 -5.78 7.59 -9.12
N ASP A 32 -5.02 7.68 -10.20
CA ASP A 32 -4.38 6.50 -10.81
C ASP A 32 -3.33 5.87 -9.89
N LYS A 33 -2.50 6.69 -9.24
CA LYS A 33 -1.52 6.20 -8.26
C LYS A 33 -2.17 5.52 -7.05
N ARG A 34 -3.34 6.00 -6.62
CA ARG A 34 -4.12 5.38 -5.53
C ARG A 34 -4.68 4.02 -5.96
N LYS A 35 -5.24 3.93 -7.17
CA LYS A 35 -5.75 2.67 -7.73
C LYS A 35 -4.64 1.62 -7.86
N GLU A 36 -3.49 1.98 -8.43
CA GLU A 36 -2.35 1.05 -8.56
C GLU A 36 -1.84 0.53 -7.22
N PHE A 37 -1.82 1.38 -6.18
CA PHE A 37 -1.45 0.95 -4.83
C PHE A 37 -2.49 -0.03 -4.26
N ASN A 38 -3.77 0.28 -4.39
CA ASN A 38 -4.87 -0.56 -3.89
C ASN A 38 -4.85 -1.94 -4.56
N ASP A 39 -4.65 -2.01 -5.87
CA ASP A 39 -4.58 -3.27 -6.61
C ASP A 39 -3.45 -4.18 -6.08
N ILE A 40 -2.28 -3.62 -5.76
CA ILE A 40 -1.15 -4.36 -5.19
C ILE A 40 -1.45 -4.77 -3.74
N ALA A 41 -1.97 -3.83 -2.94
CA ALA A 41 -2.29 -4.05 -1.54
C ALA A 41 -3.37 -5.13 -1.34
N GLU A 42 -4.38 -5.18 -2.22
CA GLU A 42 -5.42 -6.19 -2.21
C GLU A 42 -4.86 -7.59 -2.45
N ILE A 43 -3.97 -7.75 -3.44
CA ILE A 43 -3.29 -9.02 -3.73
C ILE A 43 -2.49 -9.49 -2.51
N VAL A 44 -1.72 -8.60 -1.88
CA VAL A 44 -0.92 -8.93 -0.68
C VAL A 44 -1.82 -9.31 0.50
N SER A 45 -2.90 -8.56 0.74
CA SER A 45 -3.88 -8.87 1.80
C SER A 45 -4.58 -10.20 1.58
N LEU A 46 -4.89 -10.54 0.32
CA LEU A 46 -5.51 -11.82 -0.04
C LEU A 46 -4.53 -12.99 0.16
N LYS A 47 -3.25 -12.83 -0.19
CA LYS A 47 -2.19 -13.80 0.11
C LYS A 47 -2.03 -14.00 1.62
N LEU A 48 -1.99 -12.92 2.40
CA LEU A 48 -1.92 -12.99 3.87
C LEU A 48 -3.12 -13.71 4.48
N LYS A 49 -4.33 -13.48 3.95
CA LYS A 49 -5.56 -14.17 4.37
C LYS A 49 -5.53 -15.65 4.03
N LYS A 50 -5.16 -16.02 2.80
CA LYS A 50 -5.01 -17.43 2.40
C LYS A 50 -3.95 -18.15 3.22
N HIS A 51 -2.82 -17.51 3.49
CA HIS A 51 -1.78 -18.06 4.36
C HIS A 51 -2.23 -18.19 5.81
N ARG A 52 -3.27 -17.47 6.26
CA ARG A 52 -3.90 -17.70 7.56
C ARG A 52 -4.76 -18.96 7.57
N GLU A 53 -5.48 -19.22 6.48
CA GLU A 53 -6.35 -20.39 6.32
C GLU A 53 -5.54 -21.67 6.10
N ASN A 54 -4.37 -21.57 5.46
CA ASN A 54 -3.54 -22.72 5.12
C ASN A 54 -2.04 -22.40 5.23
N VAL A 55 -1.42 -22.68 6.39
CA VAL A 55 -0.03 -22.29 6.69
C VAL A 55 1.02 -23.19 6.03
N ALA A 56 0.62 -24.43 5.69
CA ALA A 56 1.45 -25.36 4.92
C ALA A 56 1.54 -24.96 3.43
N ASP A 57 0.68 -24.04 2.98
CA ASP A 57 0.54 -23.70 1.57
C ASP A 57 1.55 -22.62 1.16
N LEU A 58 2.76 -23.08 0.84
CA LEU A 58 3.89 -22.30 0.30
C LEU A 58 3.54 -21.38 -0.89
N PRO A 59 2.72 -21.77 -1.90
CA PRO A 59 2.44 -20.90 -3.06
C PRO A 59 1.60 -19.66 -2.72
N ASN A 60 0.92 -19.63 -1.57
CA ASN A 60 0.07 -18.50 -1.16
C ASN A 60 0.78 -17.50 -0.23
N ARG A 61 2.10 -17.61 -0.07
CA ARG A 61 2.90 -16.69 0.75
C ARG A 61 3.17 -15.37 0.01
N VAL A 62 3.32 -14.29 0.79
CA VAL A 62 3.80 -13.02 0.25
C VAL A 62 5.28 -13.17 -0.03
N ASP A 63 5.69 -12.93 -1.27
CA ASP A 63 7.08 -13.06 -1.69
C ASP A 63 7.82 -11.71 -1.67
N GLN A 64 9.13 -11.76 -1.88
CA GLN A 64 9.96 -10.55 -1.92
C GLN A 64 9.52 -9.59 -3.04
N VAL A 65 8.99 -10.12 -4.15
CA VAL A 65 8.54 -9.31 -5.30
C VAL A 65 7.29 -8.52 -4.94
N ASP A 66 6.33 -9.14 -4.27
CA ASP A 66 5.14 -8.50 -3.73
C ASP A 66 5.51 -7.38 -2.75
N PHE A 67 6.46 -7.65 -1.87
CA PHE A 67 6.97 -6.67 -0.91
C PHE A 67 7.63 -5.47 -1.61
N GLU A 68 8.50 -5.72 -2.59
CA GLU A 68 9.17 -4.65 -3.35
C GLU A 68 8.18 -3.80 -4.15
N ARG A 69 7.17 -4.44 -4.75
CA ARG A 69 6.07 -3.72 -5.43
C ARG A 69 5.32 -2.82 -4.46
N LEU A 70 4.99 -3.32 -3.27
CA LEU A 70 4.32 -2.52 -2.24
C LEU A 70 5.22 -1.38 -1.72
N LEU A 71 6.51 -1.65 -1.50
CA LEU A 71 7.48 -0.66 -1.02
C LEU A 71 7.69 0.48 -2.04
N ASN A 72 7.83 0.14 -3.33
CA ASN A 72 8.03 1.12 -4.41
C ASN A 72 6.84 2.06 -4.59
N ARG A 73 5.64 1.62 -4.21
CA ARG A 73 4.40 2.44 -4.27
C ARG A 73 4.06 3.12 -2.95
N THR A 74 4.80 2.82 -1.89
CA THR A 74 4.65 3.44 -0.57
C THR A 74 5.54 4.69 -0.47
N SER A 75 5.09 5.73 0.24
CA SER A 75 5.91 6.93 0.47
C SER A 75 7.13 6.62 1.35
N LYS A 76 8.26 7.31 1.11
CA LYS A 76 9.51 7.12 1.89
C LYS A 76 9.32 7.20 3.41
N SER A 77 8.44 8.10 3.86
CA SER A 77 8.09 8.26 5.29
C SER A 77 7.48 7.01 5.94
N LYS A 78 6.93 6.10 5.14
CA LYS A 78 6.26 4.87 5.56
C LYS A 78 7.10 3.61 5.33
N HIS A 79 8.18 3.71 4.55
CA HIS A 79 9.07 2.58 4.24
C HIS A 79 9.60 1.89 5.48
N LYS A 80 9.94 2.64 6.53
CA LYS A 80 10.46 2.09 7.79
C LYS A 80 9.48 1.09 8.41
N LYS A 81 8.23 1.51 8.64
CA LYS A 81 7.19 0.65 9.24
C LYS A 81 6.88 -0.56 8.37
N LEU A 82 6.81 -0.36 7.05
CA LEU A 82 6.55 -1.44 6.12
C LEU A 82 7.68 -2.49 6.09
N LYS A 83 8.94 -2.03 6.12
CA LYS A 83 10.12 -2.90 6.24
C LYS A 83 10.13 -3.68 7.56
N GLU A 84 9.86 -3.01 8.67
CA GLU A 84 9.76 -3.66 9.99
C GLU A 84 8.69 -4.76 10.00
N ALA A 85 7.51 -4.48 9.44
CA ALA A 85 6.44 -5.48 9.31
C ALA A 85 6.85 -6.66 8.41
N TRP A 86 7.53 -6.39 7.29
CA TRP A 86 8.04 -7.41 6.39
C TRP A 86 9.08 -8.31 7.05
N TYR A 87 10.09 -7.72 7.70
CA TYR A 87 11.12 -8.51 8.38
C TYR A 87 10.54 -9.38 9.48
N SER A 88 9.59 -8.85 10.27
CA SER A 88 8.88 -9.64 11.28
C SER A 88 8.09 -10.80 10.68
N TYR A 89 7.47 -10.61 9.50
CA TYR A 89 6.77 -11.66 8.77
C TYR A 89 7.72 -12.75 8.26
N VAL A 90 8.82 -12.37 7.60
CA VAL A 90 9.82 -13.31 7.06
C VAL A 90 10.50 -14.10 8.17
N GLU A 91 10.88 -13.43 9.27
CA GLU A 91 11.48 -14.07 10.44
C GLU A 91 10.52 -15.10 11.06
N SER A 92 9.24 -14.74 11.23
CA SER A 92 8.23 -15.67 11.73
C SER A 92 8.06 -16.90 10.84
N ILE A 93 8.21 -16.76 9.52
CA ILE A 93 8.17 -17.90 8.58
C ILE A 93 9.44 -18.75 8.70
N ALA A 94 10.61 -18.12 8.80
CA ALA A 94 11.89 -18.81 8.92
C ALA A 94 11.99 -19.61 10.23
N GLU A 95 11.48 -19.08 11.34
CA GLU A 95 11.38 -19.79 12.62
C GLU A 95 10.52 -21.05 12.51
N GLN A 96 9.40 -20.98 11.79
CA GLN A 96 8.54 -22.15 11.54
C GLN A 96 9.22 -23.22 10.69
N GLN A 97 10.07 -22.83 9.74
CA GLN A 97 10.82 -23.77 8.92
C GLN A 97 11.99 -24.42 9.69
N LYS A 98 12.64 -23.70 10.61
CA LYS A 98 13.77 -24.24 11.40
C LYS A 98 13.34 -25.30 12.41
N LEU A 99 12.14 -25.19 12.98
CA LEU A 99 11.59 -26.20 13.89
C LEU A 99 11.21 -27.51 13.18
N SER A 100 11.19 -27.52 11.84
CA SER A 100 10.89 -28.68 11.00
C SER A 100 12.04 -29.71 10.88
N GLY A 101 13.14 -29.56 11.61
CA GLY A 101 14.29 -30.48 11.57
C GLY A 101 13.98 -31.95 11.92
N PHE A 102 12.79 -32.23 12.47
CA PHE A 102 12.29 -33.57 12.80
C PHE A 102 11.01 -33.97 12.01
N GLY A 103 10.63 -33.23 10.97
CA GLY A 103 9.42 -33.52 10.18
C GLY A 103 8.09 -33.23 10.88
N VAL A 104 8.12 -32.60 12.08
CA VAL A 104 6.93 -32.18 12.83
C VAL A 104 6.90 -30.66 12.88
N ILE A 105 5.87 -30.06 12.29
CA ILE A 105 5.65 -28.60 12.30
C ILE A 105 5.15 -28.21 13.69
N VAL A 106 6.03 -27.76 14.58
CA VAL A 106 5.60 -27.10 15.81
C VAL A 106 5.16 -25.68 15.45
N PHE A 107 3.86 -25.51 15.39
CA PHE A 107 3.22 -24.23 15.16
C PHE A 107 3.32 -23.38 16.42
N GLU A 108 4.02 -22.24 16.36
CA GLU A 108 3.77 -21.11 17.25
C GLU A 108 2.77 -20.16 16.55
N PRO A 109 1.46 -20.41 16.65
CA PRO A 109 0.45 -19.67 15.91
C PRO A 109 0.40 -18.19 16.28
N GLU A 110 0.81 -17.85 17.51
CA GLU A 110 0.74 -16.51 18.09
C GLU A 110 1.67 -15.51 17.39
N LYS A 111 2.95 -15.85 17.20
CA LYS A 111 3.95 -14.96 16.56
C LYS A 111 3.61 -14.68 15.10
N LEU A 112 3.32 -15.73 14.33
CA LEU A 112 2.92 -15.57 12.92
C LEU A 112 1.60 -14.81 12.80
N LYS A 113 0.64 -15.06 13.69
CA LYS A 113 -0.62 -14.28 13.72
C LYS A 113 -0.35 -12.80 13.97
N LYS A 114 0.52 -12.46 14.92
CA LYS A 114 0.90 -11.08 15.21
C LYS A 114 1.65 -10.42 14.06
N ALA A 115 2.60 -11.11 13.44
CA ALA A 115 3.33 -10.61 12.28
C ALA A 115 2.42 -10.36 11.07
N ARG A 116 1.50 -11.29 10.78
CA ARG A 116 0.47 -11.10 9.75
C ARG A 116 -0.44 -9.92 10.05
N GLU A 117 -0.90 -9.78 11.29
CA GLU A 117 -1.77 -8.66 11.67
C GLU A 117 -1.03 -7.33 11.60
N ASN A 118 0.23 -7.26 12.00
CA ASN A 118 1.05 -6.06 11.86
C ASN A 118 1.25 -5.67 10.39
N MET A 119 1.45 -6.65 9.52
CA MET A 119 1.56 -6.43 8.08
C MET A 119 0.23 -5.95 7.49
N ARG A 120 -0.88 -6.55 7.90
CA ARG A 120 -2.23 -6.14 7.52
C ARG A 120 -2.56 -4.72 7.99
N ILE A 121 -2.35 -4.40 9.27
CA ILE A 121 -2.56 -3.06 9.83
C ILE A 121 -1.71 -2.02 9.10
N SER A 122 -0.46 -2.37 8.77
CA SER A 122 0.40 -1.48 8.00
C SER A 122 -0.24 -1.18 6.64
N ILE A 123 -0.76 -2.19 5.93
CA ILE A 123 -1.46 -2.04 4.66
C ILE A 123 -2.79 -1.26 4.83
N ASP A 124 -3.60 -1.59 5.82
CA ASP A 124 -4.93 -1.00 6.07
C ASP A 124 -4.86 0.47 6.50
N LEU A 125 -3.85 0.85 7.30
CA LEU A 125 -3.56 2.27 7.62
C LEU A 125 -3.24 3.09 6.36
N TYR A 126 -2.89 2.42 5.25
CA TYR A 126 -2.65 3.06 3.98
C TYR A 126 -3.90 3.06 3.09
N TYR A 127 -4.73 2.01 3.14
CA TYR A 127 -6.07 1.98 2.53
C TYR A 127 -6.98 3.09 3.06
N LEU A 128 -7.13 3.21 4.38
CA LEU A 128 -8.06 4.17 5.00
C LEU A 128 -7.66 5.64 4.81
N ARG A 129 -6.39 5.94 4.49
CA ARG A 129 -5.97 7.33 4.21
C ARG A 129 -6.18 7.72 2.74
N VAL A 130 -6.35 6.73 1.86
CA VAL A 130 -6.53 6.91 0.41
C VAL A 130 -7.98 7.25 0.06
N ASP A 131 -8.94 6.73 0.84
CA ASP A 131 -10.39 6.93 0.66
C ASP A 131 -10.96 8.16 1.39
N ASN A 132 -10.18 8.82 2.27
CA ASN A 132 -10.63 9.94 3.11
C ASN A 132 -10.30 11.34 2.56
N TYR A 133 -10.03 11.47 1.26
CA TYR A 133 -9.97 12.78 0.60
C TYR A 133 -11.03 12.82 -0.51
N PRO A 134 -12.09 13.65 -0.36
CA PRO A 134 -13.12 13.83 -1.39
C PRO A 134 -12.53 14.32 -2.71
#